data_AF-A0A970NMS5-F1
#
_entry.id   AF-A0A970NMS5-F1
#
_cell.length_a   1.000
_cell.length_b   1.000
_cell.length_c   1.000
_cell.angle_alpha   90.00
_cell.angle_beta   90.00
_cell.angle_gamma   90.00
#
_symmetry.space_group_name_H-M   'P 1'
#
loop_
_entity.id
_entity.type
_entity.pdbx_description
1 polymer ?
#
loop_
_entity_poly.entity_id
_entity_poly.type
_entity_poly.pdbx_seq_one_letter_code
_entity_poly.pdbx_strand_id
1 'polypeptide(L)'
;MKYNEKLSNVAVLGAAGKMGSGIVLLTAVEMANNCFAEGKSTDEVSLHAIDVSAPALGGLMKYLRSQILKNAEKITVQLRKWYATNPKLIENEDVINQYVNDVLSLVKPTTRIEAAYDAQLVFEAVSENPEVKVKLFSSINQNNPYNPWFLSNTSSIPINELDEKAGLNGNIIGFHFYNPPAVQKLMEIIPSKNTNQELFDFAEKLAKNLKKTIVFSNDMAGFIGNGFFMRDIIYAVSEVQKLSNQMSFIEALYVVDKVSRDFLIRPMGIFQLSDYVGIDVCLFIMKVMDERFSGETLQSQVLSGFMELGIKGGQFADGSQKDGIFKYTKGQITEIFDLEAKQYIDIKPVAESGDKFIGDMPPDWQPWKNIIKIRSREETLKQYFNGLKNMDTKGAKLAVSYAQKAGEIGKKLVNDGVAHSTDDVNTVMTTGFFHAYGPVNNYL
;
A
#
# COMPACT_ATOMS: atom_id res chain seq x y z
N MET A 1 8.04 -2.72 29.01
CA MET A 1 8.45 -4.11 28.61
C MET A 1 9.64 -4.05 27.65
N LYS A 2 10.53 -5.05 27.56
CA LYS A 2 11.68 -5.00 26.61
C LYS A 2 11.19 -5.30 25.19
N TYR A 3 11.65 -4.56 24.17
CA TYR A 3 11.27 -4.74 22.75
C TYR A 3 11.31 -6.22 22.28
N ASN A 4 12.36 -6.96 22.64
CA ASN A 4 12.52 -8.38 22.26
C ASN A 4 11.54 -9.32 22.98
N GLU A 5 11.01 -8.94 24.15
CA GLU A 5 10.02 -9.73 24.88
C GLU A 5 8.68 -9.75 24.11
N LYS A 6 8.27 -8.62 23.53
CA LYS A 6 7.08 -8.54 22.67
C LYS A 6 7.23 -9.29 21.34
N LEU A 7 8.47 -9.52 20.90
CA LEU A 7 8.78 -10.31 19.71
C LEU A 7 9.09 -11.79 20.01
N SER A 8 8.95 -12.24 21.26
CA SER A 8 9.24 -13.64 21.62
C SER A 8 8.18 -14.62 21.09
N ASN A 9 6.90 -14.24 21.13
CA ASN A 9 5.82 -15.02 20.56
C ASN A 9 4.88 -14.12 19.78
N VAL A 10 4.83 -14.27 18.46
CA VAL A 10 4.11 -13.37 17.56
C VAL A 10 3.13 -14.17 16.71
N ALA A 11 1.95 -13.61 16.46
CA ALA A 11 1.00 -14.16 15.49
C ALA A 11 0.77 -13.20 14.33
N VAL A 12 0.58 -13.73 13.13
CA VAL A 12 0.15 -12.98 11.95
C VAL A 12 -1.13 -13.63 11.43
N LEU A 13 -2.23 -12.89 11.44
CA LEU A 13 -3.53 -13.32 10.93
C LEU A 13 -3.65 -12.95 9.43
N GLY A 14 -4.16 -13.87 8.60
CA GLY A 14 -4.18 -13.70 7.14
C GLY A 14 -2.79 -13.88 6.52
N ALA A 15 -1.97 -14.73 7.13
CA ALA A 15 -0.55 -14.88 6.85
C ALA A 15 -0.20 -15.28 5.41
N ALA A 16 -1.08 -16.01 4.72
CA ALA A 16 -0.83 -16.46 3.35
C ALA A 16 -1.39 -15.50 2.29
N GLY A 17 -2.01 -14.39 2.69
CA GLY A 17 -2.47 -13.33 1.81
C GLY A 17 -1.34 -12.49 1.22
N LYS A 18 -1.68 -11.58 0.30
CA LYS A 18 -0.71 -10.67 -0.35
C LYS A 18 0.05 -9.79 0.66
N MET A 19 -0.67 -9.24 1.63
CA MET A 19 -0.07 -8.42 2.69
C MET A 19 0.56 -9.30 3.78
N GLY A 20 -0.19 -10.29 4.28
CA GLY A 20 0.27 -11.17 5.36
C GLY A 20 1.59 -11.87 5.06
N SER A 21 1.80 -12.35 3.83
CA SER A 21 3.05 -13.05 3.47
C SER A 21 4.29 -12.16 3.58
N GLY A 22 4.16 -10.89 3.21
CA GLY A 22 5.21 -9.89 3.37
C GLY A 22 5.44 -9.52 4.83
N ILE A 23 4.38 -9.45 5.64
CA ILE A 23 4.47 -9.19 7.09
C ILE A 23 5.18 -10.37 7.78
N VAL A 24 4.79 -11.61 7.50
CA VAL A 24 5.46 -12.81 8.04
C VAL A 24 6.94 -12.81 7.70
N LEU A 25 7.31 -12.48 6.45
CA LEU A 25 8.70 -12.41 6.02
C LEU A 25 9.50 -11.38 6.83
N LEU A 26 8.99 -10.15 6.92
CA LEU A 26 9.66 -9.05 7.61
C LEU A 26 9.80 -9.36 9.11
N THR A 27 8.75 -9.87 9.73
CA THR A 27 8.73 -10.23 11.14
C THR A 27 9.66 -11.41 11.44
N ALA A 28 9.67 -12.47 10.63
CA ALA A 28 10.56 -13.62 10.82
C ALA A 28 12.04 -13.21 10.76
N VAL A 29 12.40 -12.37 9.79
CA VAL A 29 13.78 -11.87 9.63
C VAL A 29 14.18 -10.96 10.81
N GLU A 30 13.29 -10.07 11.26
CA GLU A 30 13.55 -9.22 12.42
C GLU A 30 13.75 -10.04 13.70
N MET A 31 12.86 -11.01 13.95
CA MET A 31 12.95 -11.89 15.12
C MET A 31 14.25 -12.69 15.12
N ALA A 32 14.60 -13.32 14.01
CA ALA A 32 15.83 -14.11 13.90
C ALA A 32 17.09 -13.23 14.08
N ASN A 33 17.14 -12.07 13.41
CA ASN A 33 18.27 -11.15 13.54
C ASN A 33 18.46 -10.66 14.97
N ASN A 34 17.37 -10.41 15.71
CA ASN A 34 17.44 -10.04 17.12
C ASN A 34 18.02 -11.18 17.98
N CYS A 35 17.61 -12.43 17.75
CA CYS A 35 18.23 -13.59 18.40
C CYS A 35 19.74 -13.64 18.13
N PHE A 36 20.16 -13.56 16.87
CA PHE A 36 21.57 -13.66 16.50
C PHE A 36 22.41 -12.48 17.01
N ALA A 37 21.86 -11.27 17.03
CA ALA A 37 22.52 -10.09 17.61
C ALA A 37 22.77 -10.24 19.12
N GLU A 38 21.91 -10.96 19.83
CA GLU A 38 22.07 -11.29 21.26
C GLU A 38 22.85 -12.59 21.52
N GLY A 39 23.27 -13.30 20.47
CA GLY A 39 23.92 -14.61 20.58
C GLY A 39 22.99 -15.74 21.06
N LYS A 40 21.67 -15.60 20.85
CA LYS A 40 20.63 -16.55 21.24
C LYS A 40 20.18 -17.45 20.07
N SER A 41 19.58 -18.58 20.40
CA SER A 41 18.93 -19.46 19.42
C SER A 41 17.58 -18.88 18.96
N THR A 42 17.19 -19.21 17.73
CA THR A 42 15.83 -18.95 17.22
C THR A 42 14.78 -19.87 17.83
N ASP A 43 15.19 -20.94 18.55
CA ASP A 43 14.25 -21.85 19.24
C ASP A 43 13.53 -21.19 20.42
N GLU A 44 14.04 -20.05 20.90
CA GLU A 44 13.43 -19.27 22.00
C GLU A 44 12.26 -18.39 21.52
N VAL A 45 12.02 -18.30 20.21
CA VAL A 45 10.97 -17.45 19.64
C VAL A 45 10.06 -18.22 18.69
N SER A 46 8.81 -17.77 18.57
CA SER A 46 7.80 -18.41 17.72
C SER A 46 7.02 -17.37 16.92
N LEU A 47 6.86 -17.61 15.60
CA LEU A 47 6.00 -16.83 14.72
C LEU A 47 4.88 -17.70 14.17
N HIS A 48 3.68 -17.54 14.70
CA HIS A 48 2.48 -18.23 14.22
C HIS A 48 1.93 -17.56 12.96
N ALA A 49 2.07 -18.23 11.83
CA ALA A 49 1.51 -17.80 10.55
C ALA A 49 0.11 -18.43 10.38
N ILE A 50 -0.93 -17.65 10.63
CA ILE A 50 -2.32 -18.14 10.73
C ILE A 50 -3.10 -17.76 9.48
N ASP A 51 -3.67 -18.74 8.80
CA ASP A 51 -4.54 -18.54 7.64
C ASP A 51 -5.61 -19.64 7.54
N VAL A 52 -6.71 -19.40 6.84
CA VAL A 52 -7.80 -20.39 6.70
C VAL A 52 -7.45 -21.51 5.70
N SER A 53 -6.44 -21.30 4.85
CA SER A 53 -6.08 -22.23 3.76
C SER A 53 -4.73 -22.90 3.98
N ALA A 54 -4.74 -24.19 4.32
CA ALA A 54 -3.53 -25.00 4.43
C ALA A 54 -2.70 -25.04 3.12
N PRO A 55 -3.30 -25.16 1.92
CA PRO A 55 -2.56 -25.03 0.66
C PRO A 55 -1.88 -23.66 0.51
N ALA A 56 -2.54 -22.58 0.90
CA ALA A 56 -1.96 -21.23 0.84
C ALA A 56 -0.76 -21.09 1.79
N LEU A 57 -0.83 -21.66 2.99
CA LEU A 57 0.29 -21.73 3.93
C LEU A 57 1.49 -22.52 3.37
N GLY A 58 1.23 -23.59 2.61
CA GLY A 58 2.29 -24.30 1.87
C GLY A 58 2.97 -23.40 0.82
N GLY A 59 2.19 -22.56 0.14
CA GLY A 59 2.70 -21.53 -0.77
C GLY A 59 3.52 -20.46 -0.05
N LEU A 60 3.06 -19.99 1.12
CA LEU A 60 3.77 -19.04 1.97
C LEU A 60 5.17 -19.54 2.32
N MET A 61 5.31 -20.79 2.78
CA MET A 61 6.63 -21.32 3.16
C MET A 61 7.62 -21.35 1.99
N LYS A 62 7.15 -21.63 0.76
CA LYS A 62 7.97 -21.54 -0.45
C LYS A 62 8.39 -20.11 -0.77
N TYR A 63 7.46 -19.16 -0.65
CA TYR A 63 7.74 -17.74 -0.79
C TYR A 63 8.79 -17.26 0.22
N LEU A 64 8.61 -17.58 1.51
CA LEU A 64 9.54 -17.22 2.58
C LEU A 64 10.94 -17.74 2.29
N ARG A 65 11.09 -19.05 1.98
CA ARG A 65 12.40 -19.63 1.65
C ARG A 65 13.12 -18.85 0.55
N SER A 66 12.41 -18.53 -0.54
CA SER A 66 12.99 -17.79 -1.66
C SER A 66 13.41 -16.37 -1.27
N GLN A 67 12.59 -15.66 -0.50
CA GLN A 67 12.89 -14.28 -0.11
C GLN A 67 13.97 -14.19 0.98
N ILE A 68 13.96 -15.11 1.95
CA ILE A 68 15.00 -15.19 2.99
C ILE A 68 16.35 -15.51 2.34
N LEU A 69 16.41 -16.43 1.38
CA LEU A 69 17.64 -16.72 0.64
C LEU A 69 18.19 -15.46 -0.04
N LYS A 70 17.36 -14.74 -0.80
CA LYS A 70 17.74 -13.47 -1.44
C LYS A 70 18.20 -12.39 -0.46
N ASN A 71 17.67 -12.41 0.77
CA ASN A 71 18.10 -11.51 1.82
C ASN A 71 19.45 -11.94 2.39
N ALA A 72 19.61 -13.23 2.71
CA ALA A 72 20.82 -13.84 3.26
C ALA A 72 22.05 -13.64 2.38
N GLU A 73 21.90 -13.76 1.05
CA GLU A 73 22.94 -13.48 0.06
C GLU A 73 23.46 -12.03 0.13
N LYS A 74 22.64 -11.08 0.57
CA LYS A 74 23.03 -9.66 0.70
C LYS A 74 23.71 -9.35 2.02
N ILE A 75 23.59 -10.23 3.02
CA ILE A 75 24.11 -10.02 4.38
C ILE A 75 25.14 -11.06 4.80
N THR A 76 25.72 -11.82 3.86
CA THR A 76 26.65 -12.92 4.12
C THR A 76 27.80 -12.56 5.07
N VAL A 77 28.35 -11.34 4.94
CA VAL A 77 29.42 -10.86 5.84
C VAL A 77 28.95 -10.77 7.29
N GLN A 78 27.71 -10.35 7.53
CA GLN A 78 27.11 -10.31 8.86
C GLN A 78 26.80 -11.72 9.36
N LEU A 79 26.27 -12.59 8.49
CA LEU A 79 25.99 -13.99 8.85
C LEU A 79 27.26 -14.72 9.30
N ARG A 80 28.40 -14.51 8.63
CA ARG A 80 29.69 -15.06 9.04
C ARG A 80 30.08 -14.68 10.47
N LYS A 81 29.71 -13.49 10.93
CA LYS A 81 29.95 -13.06 12.32
C LYS A 81 29.02 -13.79 13.29
N TRP A 82 27.73 -13.89 12.97
CA TRP A 82 26.76 -14.56 13.83
C TRP A 82 27.01 -16.07 13.96
N TYR A 83 27.46 -16.72 12.88
CA TYR A 83 27.73 -18.16 12.85
C TYR A 83 29.21 -18.53 13.08
N ALA A 84 30.05 -17.58 13.51
CA ALA A 84 31.50 -17.78 13.64
C ALA A 84 31.90 -18.94 14.58
N THR A 85 31.03 -19.29 15.52
CA THR A 85 31.26 -20.36 16.50
C THR A 85 30.89 -21.76 16.00
N ASN A 86 30.30 -21.90 14.81
CA ASN A 86 29.91 -23.18 14.24
C ASN A 86 30.96 -23.67 13.22
N PRO A 87 31.86 -24.61 13.60
CA PRO A 87 32.96 -25.05 12.74
C PRO A 87 32.50 -25.87 11.52
N LYS A 88 31.23 -26.28 11.46
CA LYS A 88 30.68 -27.04 10.33
C LYS A 88 30.28 -26.15 9.15
N LEU A 89 30.14 -24.84 9.34
CA LEU A 89 29.68 -23.90 8.33
C LEU A 89 30.90 -23.22 7.67
N ILE A 90 31.53 -23.93 6.75
CA ILE A 90 32.83 -23.54 6.17
C ILE A 90 32.62 -22.61 4.99
N GLU A 91 31.71 -22.94 4.08
CA GLU A 91 31.45 -22.15 2.88
C GLU A 91 30.36 -21.09 3.11
N ASN A 92 30.34 -20.06 2.25
CA ASN A 92 29.31 -19.02 2.35
C ASN A 92 27.91 -19.61 2.14
N GLU A 93 27.81 -20.60 1.25
CA GLU A 93 26.58 -21.34 0.99
C GLU A 93 26.07 -22.08 2.24
N ASP A 94 26.96 -22.71 3.03
CA ASP A 94 26.58 -23.40 4.27
C ASP A 94 25.93 -22.42 5.27
N VAL A 95 26.57 -21.26 5.47
CA VAL A 95 26.09 -20.23 6.40
C VAL A 95 24.76 -19.64 5.93
N ILE A 96 24.63 -19.39 4.63
CA ILE A 96 23.38 -18.89 4.02
C ILE A 96 22.25 -19.91 4.21
N ASN A 97 22.50 -21.18 3.91
CA ASN A 97 21.51 -22.24 4.03
C ASN A 97 21.11 -22.49 5.49
N GLN A 98 22.06 -22.43 6.42
CA GLN A 98 21.76 -22.53 7.85
C GLN A 98 20.84 -21.38 8.29
N TYR A 99 21.17 -20.13 7.94
CA TYR A 99 20.33 -18.99 8.25
C TYR A 99 18.91 -19.12 7.67
N VAL A 100 18.78 -19.56 6.42
CA VAL A 100 17.47 -19.81 5.81
C VAL A 100 16.67 -20.84 6.61
N ASN A 101 17.31 -21.92 7.07
CA ASN A 101 16.65 -22.95 7.86
C ASN A 101 16.26 -22.47 9.26
N ASP A 102 17.12 -21.69 9.93
CA ASP A 102 16.86 -21.13 11.27
C ASP A 102 15.71 -20.11 11.23
N VAL A 103 15.67 -19.24 10.22
CA VAL A 103 14.56 -18.29 10.04
C VAL A 103 13.26 -19.03 9.69
N LEU A 104 13.32 -20.11 8.91
CA LEU A 104 12.11 -20.87 8.58
C LEU A 104 11.61 -21.72 9.76
N SER A 105 12.49 -22.19 10.63
CA SER A 105 12.13 -23.08 11.74
C SER A 105 11.29 -22.37 12.80
N LEU A 106 11.48 -21.06 13.01
CA LEU A 106 10.66 -20.27 13.94
C LEU A 106 9.23 -20.00 13.40
N VAL A 107 9.00 -20.11 12.09
CA VAL A 107 7.68 -19.90 11.49
C VAL A 107 6.81 -21.17 11.63
N LYS A 108 5.71 -21.05 12.36
CA LYS A 108 4.75 -22.13 12.63
C LYS A 108 3.45 -21.87 11.84
N PRO A 109 3.32 -22.38 10.59
CA PRO A 109 2.09 -22.24 9.82
C PRO A 109 0.97 -23.07 10.45
N THR A 110 -0.22 -22.50 10.58
CA THR A 110 -1.37 -23.19 11.15
C THR A 110 -2.69 -22.61 10.64
N THR A 111 -3.74 -23.43 10.64
CA THR A 111 -5.11 -23.00 10.35
C THR A 111 -5.94 -22.72 11.60
N ARG A 112 -5.31 -22.83 12.78
CA ARG A 112 -5.96 -22.72 14.09
C ARG A 112 -5.69 -21.34 14.71
N ILE A 113 -6.75 -20.61 15.02
CA ILE A 113 -6.68 -19.28 15.62
C ILE A 113 -6.15 -19.32 17.06
N GLU A 114 -6.30 -20.45 17.75
CA GLU A 114 -5.86 -20.67 19.12
C GLU A 114 -4.35 -20.50 19.28
N ALA A 115 -3.58 -20.63 18.19
CA ALA A 115 -2.15 -20.32 18.19
C ALA A 115 -1.84 -18.84 18.50
N ALA A 116 -2.81 -17.93 18.34
CA ALA A 116 -2.67 -16.52 18.74
C ALA A 116 -2.96 -16.27 20.22
N TYR A 117 -3.50 -17.24 20.96
CA TYR A 117 -3.90 -17.05 22.36
C TYR A 117 -2.71 -16.97 23.32
N ASP A 118 -1.51 -17.38 22.91
CA ASP A 118 -0.29 -17.21 23.71
C ASP A 118 0.66 -16.13 23.14
N ALA A 119 0.24 -15.40 22.11
CA ALA A 119 1.07 -14.38 21.46
C ALA A 119 1.20 -13.12 22.33
N GLN A 120 2.37 -12.48 22.29
CA GLN A 120 2.61 -11.17 22.90
C GLN A 120 2.25 -10.02 21.95
N LEU A 121 2.34 -10.28 20.65
CA LEU A 121 2.09 -9.35 19.56
C LEU A 121 1.31 -10.06 18.45
N VAL A 122 0.29 -9.40 17.92
CA VAL A 122 -0.57 -9.92 16.87
C VAL A 122 -0.62 -8.93 15.72
N PHE A 123 -0.13 -9.33 14.55
CA PHE A 123 -0.39 -8.62 13.31
C PHE A 123 -1.69 -9.10 12.68
N GLU A 124 -2.47 -8.17 12.14
CA GLU A 124 -3.69 -8.48 11.43
C GLU A 124 -3.62 -8.02 9.97
N ALA A 125 -3.81 -8.96 9.05
CA ALA A 125 -3.90 -8.71 7.60
C ALA A 125 -4.98 -9.61 6.96
N VAL A 126 -6.14 -9.72 7.61
CA VAL A 126 -7.32 -10.43 7.12
C VAL A 126 -8.16 -9.54 6.20
N SER A 127 -9.30 -10.07 5.72
CA SER A 127 -10.23 -9.31 4.88
C SER A 127 -10.66 -8.00 5.54
N GLU A 128 -10.91 -7.00 4.71
CA GLU A 128 -11.29 -5.66 5.15
C GLU A 128 -12.77 -5.63 5.55
N ASN A 129 -13.13 -6.39 6.60
CA ASN A 129 -14.47 -6.45 7.16
C ASN A 129 -14.40 -6.14 8.67
N PRO A 130 -15.03 -5.04 9.13
CA PRO A 130 -14.98 -4.65 10.54
C PRO A 130 -15.48 -5.73 11.51
N GLU A 131 -16.57 -6.43 11.18
CA GLU A 131 -17.15 -7.46 12.04
C GLU A 131 -16.20 -8.66 12.21
N VAL A 132 -15.55 -9.08 11.12
CA VAL A 132 -14.56 -10.16 11.15
C VAL A 132 -13.36 -9.76 12.00
N LYS A 133 -12.82 -8.55 11.80
CA LYS A 133 -11.66 -8.06 12.57
C LYS A 133 -12.00 -7.96 14.06
N VAL A 134 -13.13 -7.33 14.41
CA VAL A 134 -13.61 -7.23 15.79
C VAL A 134 -13.76 -8.61 16.42
N LYS A 135 -14.41 -9.55 15.74
CA LYS A 135 -14.59 -10.91 16.26
C LYS A 135 -13.25 -11.61 16.55
N LEU A 136 -12.28 -11.49 15.64
CA LEU A 136 -10.95 -12.07 15.83
C LEU A 136 -10.22 -11.42 17.01
N PHE A 137 -10.21 -10.10 17.08
CA PHE A 137 -9.57 -9.36 18.17
C PHE A 137 -10.20 -9.68 19.52
N SER A 138 -11.53 -9.63 19.64
CA SER A 138 -12.23 -9.98 20.88
C SER A 138 -11.91 -11.41 21.32
N SER A 139 -11.93 -12.37 20.40
CA SER A 139 -11.64 -13.77 20.70
C SER A 139 -10.21 -13.95 21.22
N ILE A 140 -9.23 -13.30 20.60
CA ILE A 140 -7.83 -13.36 21.05
C ILE A 140 -7.70 -12.67 22.41
N ASN A 141 -8.22 -11.45 22.56
CA ASN A 141 -8.12 -10.67 23.78
C ASN A 141 -8.72 -11.40 25.00
N GLN A 142 -9.85 -12.10 24.83
CA GLN A 142 -10.50 -12.86 25.90
C GLN A 142 -9.76 -14.14 26.31
N ASN A 143 -9.04 -14.77 25.39
CA ASN A 143 -8.38 -16.05 25.61
C ASN A 143 -6.86 -15.92 25.82
N ASN A 144 -6.31 -14.71 25.72
CA ASN A 144 -4.88 -14.47 25.83
C ASN A 144 -4.51 -13.87 27.20
N PRO A 145 -3.76 -14.60 28.05
CA PRO A 145 -3.45 -14.13 29.40
C PRO A 145 -2.36 -13.05 29.45
N TYR A 146 -1.72 -12.75 28.31
CA TYR A 146 -0.57 -11.83 28.22
C TYR A 146 -0.94 -10.40 27.83
N ASN A 147 -2.23 -10.10 27.66
CA ASN A 147 -2.72 -8.79 27.22
C ASN A 147 -1.99 -8.32 25.93
N PRO A 148 -2.23 -9.02 24.80
CA PRO A 148 -1.42 -8.86 23.59
C PRO A 148 -1.59 -7.48 22.97
N TRP A 149 -0.58 -7.03 22.24
CA TRP A 149 -0.69 -5.85 21.38
C TRP A 149 -1.09 -6.23 19.96
N PHE A 150 -1.96 -5.42 19.35
CA PHE A 150 -2.48 -5.62 18.01
C PHE A 150 -1.94 -4.56 17.05
N LEU A 151 -1.34 -5.01 15.94
CA LEU A 151 -0.88 -4.20 14.82
C LEU A 151 -1.77 -4.49 13.61
N SER A 152 -2.76 -3.64 13.35
CA SER A 152 -3.70 -3.86 12.24
C SER A 152 -3.18 -3.23 10.95
N ASN A 153 -3.13 -4.03 9.87
CA ASN A 153 -2.86 -3.57 8.51
C ASN A 153 -4.16 -3.15 7.78
N THR A 154 -5.21 -2.78 8.50
CA THR A 154 -6.42 -2.20 7.87
C THR A 154 -6.02 -1.02 6.98
N SER A 155 -6.72 -0.86 5.86
CA SER A 155 -6.47 0.17 4.84
C SER A 155 -7.40 1.37 4.99
N SER A 156 -8.55 1.22 5.66
CA SER A 156 -9.53 2.31 5.76
C SER A 156 -10.40 2.33 7.01
N ILE A 157 -10.41 1.27 7.84
CA ILE A 157 -11.28 1.20 9.02
C ILE A 157 -10.59 1.96 10.17
N PRO A 158 -11.28 2.88 10.87
CA PRO A 158 -10.70 3.55 12.03
C PRO A 158 -10.31 2.57 13.14
N ILE A 159 -9.13 2.77 13.71
CA ILE A 159 -8.52 1.96 14.76
C ILE A 159 -9.32 2.07 16.07
N ASN A 160 -9.83 3.25 16.40
CA ASN A 160 -10.66 3.49 17.58
C ASN A 160 -11.96 2.68 17.54
N GLU A 161 -12.56 2.53 16.35
CA GLU A 161 -13.75 1.69 16.17
C GLU A 161 -13.43 0.23 16.47
N LEU A 162 -12.26 -0.26 16.02
CA LEU A 162 -11.80 -1.62 16.30
C LEU A 162 -11.46 -1.81 17.79
N ASP A 163 -10.78 -0.84 18.40
CA ASP A 163 -10.41 -0.82 19.82
C ASP A 163 -11.64 -0.94 20.73
N GLU A 164 -12.62 -0.05 20.54
CA GLU A 164 -13.83 0.02 21.37
C GLU A 164 -14.70 -1.23 21.21
N LYS A 165 -14.96 -1.67 19.96
CA LYS A 165 -15.83 -2.82 19.70
C LYS A 165 -15.20 -4.15 20.13
N ALA A 166 -13.87 -4.26 20.07
CA ALA A 166 -13.15 -5.46 20.51
C ALA A 166 -12.71 -5.43 21.99
N GLY A 167 -12.89 -4.29 22.68
CA GLY A 167 -12.55 -4.13 24.10
C GLY A 167 -11.05 -4.24 24.36
N LEU A 168 -10.22 -3.66 23.49
CA LEU A 168 -8.76 -3.81 23.54
C LEU A 168 -8.08 -2.81 24.49
N ASN A 169 -8.80 -1.79 24.96
CA ASN A 169 -8.33 -0.80 25.94
C ASN A 169 -7.00 -0.15 25.51
N GLY A 170 -6.91 0.27 24.24
CA GLY A 170 -5.72 0.95 23.72
C GLY A 170 -4.57 0.03 23.30
N ASN A 171 -4.74 -1.30 23.38
CA ASN A 171 -3.74 -2.28 22.92
C ASN A 171 -3.79 -2.54 21.41
N ILE A 172 -4.23 -1.58 20.62
CA ILE A 172 -4.25 -1.65 19.16
C ILE A 172 -3.70 -0.35 18.55
N ILE A 173 -3.00 -0.51 17.44
CA ILE A 173 -2.52 0.59 16.61
C ILE A 173 -2.60 0.19 15.14
N GLY A 174 -2.90 1.14 14.26
CA GLY A 174 -2.78 0.95 12.82
C GLY A 174 -1.30 0.89 12.42
N PHE A 175 -0.94 -0.16 11.70
CA PHE A 175 0.43 -0.46 11.27
C PHE A 175 0.39 -0.79 9.77
N HIS A 176 0.06 0.21 8.98
CA HIS A 176 -0.39 0.06 7.60
C HIS A 176 0.80 -0.01 6.63
N PHE A 177 1.05 -1.22 6.13
CA PHE A 177 2.01 -1.47 5.06
C PHE A 177 1.42 -1.17 3.69
N TYR A 178 2.27 -0.74 2.77
CA TYR A 178 1.93 -0.62 1.35
C TYR A 178 2.29 -1.91 0.59
N ASN A 179 1.49 -2.27 -0.41
CA ASN A 179 1.70 -3.50 -1.20
C ASN A 179 2.82 -3.33 -2.26
N PRO A 180 3.80 -4.25 -2.37
CA PRO A 180 4.10 -5.37 -1.47
C PRO A 180 4.88 -4.93 -0.21
N PRO A 181 4.54 -5.44 1.00
CA PRO A 181 5.17 -4.97 2.25
C PRO A 181 6.69 -5.11 2.28
N ALA A 182 7.26 -6.17 1.72
CA ALA A 182 8.72 -6.38 1.73
C ALA A 182 9.48 -5.43 0.78
N VAL A 183 8.78 -4.77 -0.14
CA VAL A 183 9.38 -3.91 -1.18
C VAL A 183 9.09 -2.43 -0.90
N GLN A 184 7.84 -2.12 -0.51
CA GLN A 184 7.42 -0.75 -0.24
C GLN A 184 8.10 -0.19 1.00
N LYS A 185 8.62 1.03 0.88
CA LYS A 185 9.31 1.71 1.99
C LYS A 185 8.35 2.44 2.91
N LEU A 186 7.25 2.96 2.36
CA LEU A 186 6.27 3.71 3.14
C LEU A 186 5.53 2.80 4.12
N MET A 187 5.27 3.35 5.31
CA MET A 187 4.35 2.81 6.29
C MET A 187 3.62 3.97 6.96
N GLU A 188 2.31 3.83 7.11
CA GLU A 188 1.52 4.73 7.95
C GLU A 188 1.35 4.11 9.34
N ILE A 189 1.62 4.88 10.39
CA ILE A 189 1.30 4.52 11.78
C ILE A 189 0.10 5.36 12.22
N ILE A 190 -0.94 4.69 12.71
CA ILE A 190 -2.24 5.29 13.02
C ILE A 190 -2.59 5.00 14.49
N PRO A 191 -2.18 5.85 15.44
CA PRO A 191 -2.64 5.73 16.82
C PRO A 191 -4.12 6.10 16.91
N SER A 192 -4.91 5.29 17.62
CA SER A 192 -6.22 5.71 18.10
C SER A 192 -6.05 6.68 19.28
N LYS A 193 -7.16 7.33 19.68
CA LYS A 193 -7.17 8.22 20.84
C LYS A 193 -6.73 7.52 22.14
N ASN A 194 -6.96 6.22 22.24
CA ASN A 194 -6.67 5.44 23.44
C ASN A 194 -5.39 4.61 23.30
N THR A 195 -4.69 4.64 22.15
CA THR A 195 -3.48 3.83 21.94
C THR A 195 -2.47 4.06 23.06
N ASN A 196 -2.06 2.97 23.71
CA ASN A 196 -1.09 3.01 24.80
C ASN A 196 0.26 3.55 24.31
N GLN A 197 0.88 4.45 25.08
CA GLN A 197 2.16 5.06 24.71
C GLN A 197 3.27 4.01 24.50
N GLU A 198 3.32 2.97 25.33
CA GLU A 198 4.31 1.88 25.15
C GLU A 198 4.13 1.14 23.81
N LEU A 199 2.89 0.96 23.35
CA LEU A 199 2.59 0.35 22.06
C LEU A 199 2.99 1.29 20.92
N PHE A 200 2.72 2.59 21.04
CA PHE A 200 3.16 3.59 20.06
C PHE A 200 4.69 3.58 19.91
N ASP A 201 5.43 3.68 21.01
CA ASP A 201 6.89 3.71 21.02
C ASP A 201 7.47 2.39 20.44
N PHE A 202 6.83 1.26 20.76
CA PHE A 202 7.19 -0.03 20.20
C PHE A 202 6.95 -0.09 18.68
N ALA A 203 5.79 0.34 18.21
CA ALA A 203 5.43 0.32 16.80
C ALA A 203 6.38 1.21 15.98
N GLU A 204 6.68 2.42 16.46
CA GLU A 204 7.63 3.31 15.80
C GLU A 204 9.04 2.67 15.71
N LYS A 205 9.51 2.07 16.82
CA LYS A 205 10.80 1.36 16.83
C LYS A 205 10.81 0.17 15.88
N LEU A 206 9.75 -0.63 15.87
CA LEU A 206 9.61 -1.78 14.97
C LEU A 206 9.64 -1.33 13.51
N ALA A 207 8.87 -0.31 13.14
CA ALA A 207 8.86 0.23 11.78
C ALA A 207 10.24 0.74 11.34
N LYS A 208 11.00 1.40 12.24
CA LYS A 208 12.40 1.81 12.00
C LYS A 208 13.31 0.60 11.76
N ASN A 209 13.21 -0.45 12.58
CA ASN A 209 13.97 -1.68 12.41
C ASN A 209 13.64 -2.40 11.10
N LEU A 210 12.38 -2.37 10.69
CA LEU A 210 11.90 -2.85 9.38
C LEU A 210 12.30 -1.94 8.21
N LYS A 211 13.09 -0.89 8.46
CA LYS A 211 13.60 0.08 7.48
C LYS A 211 12.50 0.80 6.71
N LYS A 212 11.39 1.11 7.39
CA LYS A 212 10.28 1.86 6.84
C LYS A 212 10.50 3.36 6.95
N THR A 213 9.98 4.09 5.96
CA THR A 213 9.74 5.52 6.02
C THR A 213 8.37 5.70 6.66
N ILE A 214 8.36 6.19 7.90
CA ILE A 214 7.17 6.31 8.73
C ILE A 214 6.50 7.65 8.44
N VAL A 215 5.19 7.62 8.27
CA VAL A 215 4.33 8.81 8.31
C VAL A 215 3.23 8.55 9.34
N PHE A 216 2.95 9.53 10.20
CA PHE A 216 1.86 9.41 11.16
C PHE A 216 0.57 9.95 10.53
N SER A 217 -0.51 9.17 10.64
CA SER A 217 -1.86 9.59 10.28
C SER A 217 -2.70 9.63 11.53
N ASN A 218 -3.60 10.60 11.63
CA ASN A 218 -4.68 10.52 12.60
C ASN A 218 -5.68 9.43 12.19
N ASP A 219 -6.39 8.91 13.18
CA ASP A 219 -7.32 7.81 13.03
C ASP A 219 -8.63 8.23 12.36
N MET A 220 -8.55 8.40 11.05
CA MET A 220 -9.63 8.83 10.17
C MET A 220 -9.74 7.87 9.00
N ALA A 221 -10.96 7.64 8.51
CA ALA A 221 -11.20 6.65 7.46
C ALA A 221 -10.36 6.92 6.19
N GLY A 222 -9.69 5.89 5.69
CA GLY A 222 -8.81 5.97 4.51
C GLY A 222 -7.42 6.55 4.77
N PHE A 223 -7.12 7.05 5.97
CA PHE A 223 -5.83 7.64 6.34
C PHE A 223 -5.34 8.68 5.30
N ILE A 224 -4.03 8.87 5.15
CA ILE A 224 -3.50 9.86 4.21
C ILE A 224 -3.53 9.30 2.79
N GLY A 225 -2.99 8.10 2.58
CA GLY A 225 -2.79 7.53 1.24
C GLY A 225 -4.09 7.26 0.50
N ASN A 226 -4.94 6.40 1.06
CA ASN A 226 -6.22 6.06 0.44
C ASN A 226 -7.17 7.26 0.47
N GLY A 227 -7.11 8.08 1.53
CA GLY A 227 -7.84 9.32 1.65
C GLY A 227 -7.57 10.29 0.51
N PHE A 228 -6.31 10.41 0.08
CA PHE A 228 -5.95 11.18 -1.11
C PHE A 228 -6.43 10.48 -2.38
N PHE A 229 -6.10 9.20 -2.54
CA PHE A 229 -6.30 8.46 -3.78
C PHE A 229 -7.78 8.38 -4.18
N MET A 230 -8.69 8.11 -3.23
CA MET A 230 -10.13 8.05 -3.54
C MET A 230 -10.66 9.40 -4.03
N ARG A 231 -10.23 10.50 -3.41
CA ARG A 231 -10.62 11.86 -3.83
C ARG A 231 -10.05 12.22 -5.21
N ASP A 232 -8.84 11.76 -5.51
CA ASP A 232 -8.21 11.95 -6.81
C ASP A 232 -8.97 11.19 -7.92
N ILE A 233 -9.42 9.96 -7.64
CA ILE A 233 -10.28 9.18 -8.55
C ILE A 233 -11.63 9.89 -8.77
N ILE A 234 -12.30 10.34 -7.70
CA ILE A 234 -13.60 11.03 -7.82
C ILE A 234 -13.46 12.29 -8.68
N TYR A 235 -12.39 13.06 -8.48
CA TYR A 235 -12.11 14.22 -9.31
C TYR A 235 -11.86 13.82 -10.77
N ALA A 236 -11.05 12.79 -11.04
CA ALA A 236 -10.82 12.28 -12.39
C ALA A 236 -12.12 11.86 -13.10
N VAL A 237 -13.01 11.14 -12.39
CA VAL A 237 -14.33 10.77 -12.92
C VAL A 237 -15.15 12.02 -13.28
N SER A 238 -15.12 13.06 -12.43
CA SER A 238 -15.82 14.31 -12.73
C SER A 238 -15.30 15.00 -13.99
N GLU A 239 -13.99 14.92 -14.26
CA GLU A 239 -13.40 15.45 -15.49
C GLU A 239 -13.79 14.62 -16.71
N VAL A 240 -13.84 13.28 -16.59
CA VAL A 240 -14.34 12.40 -17.64
C VAL A 240 -15.78 12.77 -18.00
N GLN A 241 -16.65 12.95 -17.01
CA GLN A 241 -18.05 13.35 -17.23
C GLN A 241 -18.16 14.71 -17.93
N LYS A 242 -17.35 15.70 -17.55
CA LYS A 242 -17.33 17.01 -18.22
C LYS A 242 -16.91 16.91 -19.68
N LEU A 243 -15.85 16.17 -19.96
CA LEU A 243 -15.30 15.97 -21.30
C LEU A 243 -16.23 15.14 -22.19
N SER A 244 -17.00 14.22 -21.61
CA SER A 244 -17.97 13.38 -22.34
C SER A 244 -19.12 14.18 -22.99
N ASN A 245 -19.24 15.48 -22.70
CA ASN A 245 -20.15 16.38 -23.43
C ASN A 245 -19.59 16.82 -24.80
N GLN A 246 -18.32 16.56 -25.09
CA GLN A 246 -17.59 17.03 -26.28
C GLN A 246 -16.94 15.90 -27.08
N MET A 247 -16.84 14.70 -26.51
CA MET A 247 -16.25 13.50 -27.10
C MET A 247 -16.91 12.25 -26.51
N SER A 248 -16.60 11.06 -27.05
CA SER A 248 -17.11 9.81 -26.46
C SER A 248 -16.56 9.58 -25.05
N PHE A 249 -17.26 8.77 -24.26
CA PHE A 249 -16.86 8.44 -22.89
C PHE A 249 -15.46 7.79 -22.83
N ILE A 250 -15.16 6.86 -23.74
CA ILE A 250 -13.86 6.17 -23.79
C ILE A 250 -12.73 7.12 -24.20
N GLU A 251 -12.99 8.10 -25.08
CA GLU A 251 -12.01 9.16 -25.41
C GLU A 251 -11.76 10.05 -24.20
N ALA A 252 -12.81 10.46 -23.48
CA ALA A 252 -12.67 11.27 -22.27
C ALA A 252 -11.87 10.54 -21.18
N LEU A 253 -12.11 9.25 -20.98
CA LEU A 253 -11.37 8.41 -20.04
C LEU A 253 -9.90 8.30 -20.43
N TYR A 254 -9.60 8.03 -21.70
CA TYR A 254 -8.23 8.02 -22.21
C TYR A 254 -7.51 9.35 -21.96
N VAL A 255 -8.17 10.48 -22.27
CA VAL A 255 -7.60 11.82 -22.10
C VAL A 255 -7.25 12.08 -20.65
N VAL A 256 -8.15 11.81 -19.71
CA VAL A 256 -7.91 12.03 -18.28
C VAL A 256 -6.83 11.10 -17.73
N ASP A 257 -6.84 9.82 -18.11
CA ASP A 257 -5.79 8.87 -17.70
C ASP A 257 -4.41 9.33 -18.20
N LYS A 258 -4.31 9.66 -19.49
CA LYS A 258 -3.08 10.13 -20.12
C LYS A 258 -2.57 11.43 -19.50
N VAL A 259 -3.44 12.41 -19.26
CA VAL A 259 -3.05 13.68 -18.62
C VAL A 259 -2.56 13.44 -17.20
N SER A 260 -3.28 12.63 -16.40
CA SER A 260 -2.86 12.29 -15.04
C SER A 260 -1.53 11.53 -14.98
N ARG A 261 -1.15 10.81 -16.04
CA ARG A 261 0.13 10.09 -16.14
C ARG A 261 1.25 10.97 -16.68
N ASP A 262 1.09 11.45 -17.91
CA ASP A 262 2.19 12.00 -18.71
C ASP A 262 2.41 13.47 -18.34
N PHE A 263 1.35 14.26 -18.23
CA PHE A 263 1.46 15.68 -17.89
C PHE A 263 1.75 15.92 -16.41
N LEU A 264 1.23 15.07 -15.52
CA LEU A 264 1.50 15.13 -14.08
C LEU A 264 2.69 14.27 -13.65
N ILE A 265 3.41 13.66 -14.61
CA ILE A 265 4.63 12.89 -14.38
C ILE A 265 4.41 11.85 -13.26
N ARG A 266 3.40 11.00 -13.44
CA ARG A 266 3.08 9.87 -12.56
C ARG A 266 3.47 8.54 -13.23
N PRO A 267 3.79 7.49 -12.46
CA PRO A 267 4.15 6.19 -13.03
C PRO A 267 3.01 5.51 -13.79
N MET A 268 1.77 5.77 -13.37
CA MET A 268 0.53 5.27 -13.97
C MET A 268 -0.49 6.40 -14.02
N GLY A 269 -1.41 6.34 -14.98
CA GLY A 269 -2.59 7.19 -14.98
C GLY A 269 -3.54 6.78 -13.85
N ILE A 270 -4.45 7.69 -13.49
CA ILE A 270 -5.36 7.49 -12.36
C ILE A 270 -6.28 6.26 -12.53
N PHE A 271 -6.75 5.99 -13.74
CA PHE A 271 -7.60 4.83 -14.03
C PHE A 271 -6.76 3.56 -14.21
N GLN A 272 -5.57 3.67 -14.80
CA GLN A 272 -4.62 2.56 -14.82
C GLN A 272 -4.23 2.14 -13.40
N LEU A 273 -4.01 3.08 -12.49
CA LEU A 273 -3.72 2.79 -11.08
C LEU A 273 -4.95 2.18 -10.39
N SER A 274 -6.15 2.65 -10.71
CA SER A 274 -7.41 2.07 -10.21
C SER A 274 -7.58 0.61 -10.66
N ASP A 275 -7.26 0.30 -11.91
CA ASP A 275 -7.16 -1.09 -12.38
C ASP A 275 -6.08 -1.87 -11.65
N TYR A 276 -4.94 -1.27 -11.34
CA TYR A 276 -3.85 -1.98 -10.64
C TYR A 276 -4.25 -2.34 -9.20
N VAL A 277 -4.98 -1.44 -8.52
CA VAL A 277 -5.48 -1.64 -7.16
C VAL A 277 -6.69 -2.58 -7.14
N GLY A 278 -7.61 -2.39 -8.09
CA GLY A 278 -8.91 -3.04 -8.14
C GLY A 278 -10.04 -2.04 -7.87
N ILE A 279 -11.01 -1.95 -8.78
CA ILE A 279 -12.17 -1.04 -8.66
C ILE A 279 -13.06 -1.47 -7.49
N ASP A 280 -13.18 -2.76 -7.23
CA ASP A 280 -13.88 -3.33 -6.07
C ASP A 280 -13.27 -2.85 -4.76
N VAL A 281 -11.94 -2.82 -4.68
CA VAL A 281 -11.20 -2.30 -3.53
C VAL A 281 -11.39 -0.79 -3.39
N CYS A 282 -11.32 -0.04 -4.50
CA CYS A 282 -11.53 1.41 -4.48
C CYS A 282 -12.94 1.77 -3.99
N LEU A 283 -13.97 1.13 -4.54
CA LEU A 283 -15.37 1.35 -4.11
C LEU A 283 -15.61 0.94 -2.66
N PHE A 284 -14.96 -0.13 -2.19
CA PHE A 284 -15.03 -0.51 -0.79
C PHE A 284 -14.48 0.58 0.12
N ILE A 285 -13.27 1.10 -0.17
CA ILE A 285 -12.65 2.17 0.62
C ILE A 285 -13.51 3.44 0.55
N MET A 286 -13.97 3.82 -0.64
CA MET A 286 -14.88 4.95 -0.85
C MET A 286 -16.11 4.83 0.04
N LYS A 287 -16.76 3.66 0.09
CA LYS A 287 -17.92 3.43 0.96
C LYS A 287 -17.58 3.61 2.44
N VAL A 288 -16.47 3.04 2.91
CA VAL A 288 -16.03 3.20 4.31
C VAL A 288 -15.81 4.68 4.67
N MET A 289 -15.23 5.45 3.75
CA MET A 289 -15.01 6.88 3.92
C MET A 289 -16.32 7.67 3.87
N ASP A 290 -17.20 7.42 2.89
CA ASP A 290 -18.48 8.11 2.69
C ASP A 290 -19.40 8.00 3.92
N GLU A 291 -19.42 6.83 4.57
CA GLU A 291 -20.17 6.60 5.82
C GLU A 291 -19.65 7.44 7.02
N ARG A 292 -18.42 7.98 6.94
CA ARG A 292 -17.72 8.61 8.07
C ARG A 292 -17.36 10.08 7.86
N PHE A 293 -17.30 10.55 6.60
CA PHE A 293 -17.08 11.97 6.28
C PHE A 293 -18.41 12.63 5.90
N SER A 294 -18.95 13.45 6.79
CA SER A 294 -20.12 14.27 6.47
C SER A 294 -19.76 15.41 5.51
N GLY A 295 -20.55 15.59 4.45
CA GLY A 295 -20.40 16.71 3.51
C GLY A 295 -19.45 16.48 2.33
N GLU A 296 -18.98 15.26 2.13
CA GLU A 296 -18.26 14.84 0.92
C GLU A 296 -18.99 13.68 0.26
N THR A 297 -19.10 13.68 -1.07
CA THR A 297 -19.67 12.55 -1.82
C THR A 297 -18.53 11.78 -2.46
N LEU A 298 -18.26 10.58 -1.95
CA LEU A 298 -17.21 9.69 -2.44
C LEU A 298 -17.76 8.54 -3.29
N GLN A 299 -18.95 8.71 -3.84
CA GLN A 299 -19.63 7.73 -4.67
C GLN A 299 -19.42 8.03 -6.16
N SER A 300 -19.23 6.99 -6.97
CA SER A 300 -19.08 7.12 -8.42
C SER A 300 -19.95 6.11 -9.16
N GLN A 301 -20.97 6.61 -9.87
CA GLN A 301 -21.81 5.79 -10.75
C GLN A 301 -21.00 5.17 -11.89
N VAL A 302 -19.94 5.84 -12.36
CA VAL A 302 -19.05 5.32 -13.39
C VAL A 302 -18.32 4.06 -12.91
N LEU A 303 -17.72 4.11 -11.72
CA LEU A 303 -17.01 2.97 -11.16
C LEU A 303 -17.96 1.83 -10.80
N SER A 304 -19.14 2.16 -10.24
CA SER A 304 -20.20 1.17 -10.00
C SER A 304 -20.65 0.50 -11.30
N GLY A 305 -20.79 1.25 -12.40
CA GLY A 305 -21.16 0.71 -13.71
C GLY A 305 -20.14 -0.29 -14.25
N PHE A 306 -18.83 -0.03 -14.08
CA PHE A 306 -17.80 -1.02 -14.41
C PHE A 306 -17.95 -2.29 -13.57
N MET A 307 -18.17 -2.14 -12.26
CA MET A 307 -18.34 -3.28 -11.36
C MET A 307 -19.59 -4.12 -11.65
N GLU A 308 -20.70 -3.50 -12.00
CA GLU A 308 -21.94 -4.18 -12.40
C GLU A 308 -21.73 -5.07 -13.63
N LEU A 309 -20.78 -4.70 -14.50
CA LEU A 309 -20.38 -5.47 -15.68
C LEU A 309 -19.21 -6.44 -15.40
N GLY A 310 -18.77 -6.57 -14.14
CA GLY A 310 -17.68 -7.45 -13.73
C GLY A 310 -16.27 -6.92 -14.10
N ILE A 311 -16.17 -5.66 -14.50
CA ILE A 311 -14.93 -4.99 -14.84
C ILE A 311 -14.29 -4.46 -13.57
N LYS A 312 -13.21 -5.11 -13.11
CA LYS A 312 -12.64 -4.85 -11.78
C LYS A 312 -11.14 -4.56 -11.74
N GLY A 313 -10.35 -5.08 -12.68
CA GLY A 313 -8.88 -5.05 -12.56
C GLY A 313 -8.33 -5.93 -11.43
N GLY A 314 -7.36 -5.39 -10.71
CA GLY A 314 -6.54 -6.00 -9.67
C GLY A 314 -5.21 -6.56 -10.21
N GLN A 315 -4.59 -7.43 -9.41
CA GLN A 315 -3.32 -8.07 -9.75
C GLN A 315 -3.41 -9.59 -9.69
N PHE A 316 -2.66 -10.26 -10.56
CA PHE A 316 -2.31 -11.68 -10.44
C PHE A 316 -1.34 -11.90 -9.25
N ALA A 317 -1.06 -13.17 -8.95
CA ALA A 317 -0.19 -13.53 -7.83
C ALA A 317 1.27 -13.10 -8.02
N ASP A 318 1.72 -12.97 -9.26
CA ASP A 318 3.06 -12.48 -9.63
C ASP A 318 3.16 -10.93 -9.63
N GLY A 319 2.07 -10.24 -9.31
CA GLY A 319 1.98 -8.77 -9.28
C GLY A 319 1.70 -8.13 -10.64
N SER A 320 1.55 -8.93 -11.71
CA SER A 320 1.11 -8.42 -13.01
C SER A 320 -0.35 -7.95 -12.95
N GLN A 321 -0.65 -6.92 -13.74
CA GLN A 321 -1.95 -6.26 -13.76
C GLN A 321 -3.01 -7.13 -14.47
N LYS A 322 -4.22 -7.17 -13.91
CA LYS A 322 -5.40 -7.78 -14.52
C LYS A 322 -6.16 -6.75 -15.35
N ASP A 323 -6.90 -7.23 -16.32
CA ASP A 323 -7.80 -6.39 -17.11
C ASP A 323 -8.91 -5.79 -16.24
N GLY A 324 -9.17 -4.51 -16.46
CA GLY A 324 -10.19 -3.70 -15.80
C GLY A 324 -10.77 -2.71 -16.81
N ILE A 325 -10.78 -1.42 -16.50
CA ILE A 325 -11.14 -0.36 -17.46
C ILE A 325 -10.30 -0.51 -18.74
N PHE A 326 -9.04 -0.90 -18.60
CA PHE A 326 -8.15 -1.23 -19.72
C PHE A 326 -7.84 -2.72 -19.78
N LYS A 327 -7.51 -3.19 -20.99
CA LYS A 327 -6.84 -4.48 -21.19
C LYS A 327 -5.34 -4.30 -21.37
N TYR A 328 -4.59 -5.28 -20.86
CA TYR A 328 -3.14 -5.22 -20.83
C TYR A 328 -2.50 -6.38 -21.59
N THR A 329 -1.71 -6.08 -22.61
CA THR A 329 -0.84 -7.06 -23.28
C THR A 329 0.61 -6.72 -23.03
N LYS A 330 1.36 -7.63 -22.38
CA LYS A 330 2.77 -7.42 -22.01
C LYS A 330 2.99 -6.10 -21.22
N GLY A 331 2.02 -5.73 -20.38
CA GLY A 331 2.06 -4.52 -19.55
C GLY A 331 1.74 -3.22 -20.28
N GLN A 332 1.32 -3.27 -21.55
CA GLN A 332 0.84 -2.11 -22.30
C GLN A 332 -0.68 -2.13 -22.42
N ILE A 333 -1.31 -0.96 -22.31
CA ILE A 333 -2.75 -0.79 -22.57
C ILE A 333 -3.00 -1.03 -24.06
N THR A 334 -3.91 -1.95 -24.38
CA THR A 334 -4.26 -2.30 -25.77
C THR A 334 -5.72 -2.03 -26.13
N GLU A 335 -6.62 -2.10 -25.16
CA GLU A 335 -8.04 -1.83 -25.36
C GLU A 335 -8.60 -1.09 -24.14
N ILE A 336 -9.71 -0.39 -24.33
CA ILE A 336 -10.48 0.30 -23.29
C ILE A 336 -11.92 -0.23 -23.28
N PHE A 337 -12.48 -0.47 -22.09
CA PHE A 337 -13.85 -0.95 -21.94
C PHE A 337 -14.85 0.20 -22.09
N ASP A 338 -15.78 0.04 -23.03
CA ASP A 338 -16.90 0.97 -23.24
C ASP A 338 -18.13 0.52 -22.44
N LEU A 339 -18.61 1.37 -21.54
CA LEU A 339 -19.76 1.08 -20.67
C LEU A 339 -21.08 0.97 -21.45
N GLU A 340 -21.23 1.72 -22.54
CA GLU A 340 -22.45 1.73 -23.35
C GLU A 340 -22.47 0.53 -24.30
N ALA A 341 -21.37 0.32 -25.03
CA ALA A 341 -21.24 -0.82 -25.95
C ALA A 341 -21.00 -2.16 -25.24
N LYS A 342 -20.63 -2.13 -23.95
CA LYS A 342 -20.34 -3.30 -23.09
C LYS A 342 -19.27 -4.23 -23.67
N GLN A 343 -18.28 -3.64 -24.32
CA GLN A 343 -17.18 -4.38 -24.93
C GLN A 343 -15.89 -3.56 -24.89
N TYR A 344 -14.77 -4.24 -25.08
CA TYR A 344 -13.48 -3.59 -25.24
C TYR A 344 -13.32 -3.07 -26.67
N ILE A 345 -12.79 -1.86 -26.78
CA ILE A 345 -12.52 -1.15 -28.03
C ILE A 345 -10.99 -0.97 -28.16
N ASP A 346 -10.44 -1.18 -29.36
CA ASP A 346 -9.02 -0.95 -29.63
C ASP A 346 -8.64 0.48 -29.21
N ILE A 347 -7.58 0.59 -28.42
CA ILE A 347 -7.12 1.87 -27.88
C ILE A 347 -6.57 2.79 -28.98
N LYS A 348 -6.12 2.26 -30.12
CA LYS A 348 -5.46 3.07 -31.17
C LYS A 348 -6.32 4.22 -31.71
N PRO A 349 -7.53 3.99 -32.25
CA PRO A 349 -8.38 5.10 -32.72
C PRO A 349 -8.77 6.08 -31.61
N VAL A 350 -8.97 5.58 -30.39
CA VAL A 350 -9.27 6.40 -29.20
C VAL A 350 -8.07 7.30 -28.86
N ALA A 351 -6.86 6.75 -28.93
CA ALA A 351 -5.62 7.46 -28.67
C ALA A 351 -5.33 8.52 -29.74
N GLU A 352 -5.56 8.21 -31.02
CA GLU A 352 -5.39 9.19 -32.11
C GLU A 352 -6.28 10.43 -31.93
N SER A 353 -7.56 10.21 -31.61
CA SER A 353 -8.52 11.29 -31.35
C SER A 353 -8.21 12.04 -30.04
N GLY A 354 -7.93 11.30 -28.97
CA GLY A 354 -7.58 11.85 -27.66
C GLY A 354 -6.30 12.68 -27.69
N ASP A 355 -5.27 12.22 -28.39
CA ASP A 355 -4.00 12.94 -28.53
C ASP A 355 -4.16 14.22 -29.34
N LYS A 356 -4.99 14.20 -30.39
CA LYS A 356 -5.35 15.40 -31.14
C LYS A 356 -6.10 16.40 -30.26
N PHE A 357 -6.97 15.93 -29.37
CA PHE A 357 -7.67 16.81 -28.42
C PHE A 357 -6.69 17.40 -27.40
N ILE A 358 -5.84 16.58 -26.80
CA ILE A 358 -4.83 16.99 -25.80
C ILE A 358 -3.91 18.07 -26.37
N GLY A 359 -3.45 17.89 -27.61
CA GLY A 359 -2.47 18.75 -28.26
C GLY A 359 -1.04 18.44 -27.83
N ASP A 360 -0.12 19.36 -28.14
CA ASP A 360 1.31 19.14 -27.90
C ASP A 360 1.66 19.01 -26.42
N MET A 361 2.64 18.15 -26.13
CA MET A 361 3.28 18.04 -24.82
C MET A 361 4.27 19.20 -24.59
N PRO A 362 4.58 19.55 -23.33
CA PRO A 362 5.66 20.50 -23.03
C PRO A 362 6.99 20.02 -23.67
N PRO A 363 7.78 20.90 -24.31
CA PRO A 363 9.03 20.52 -24.97
C PRO A 363 10.05 19.83 -24.04
N ASP A 364 10.07 20.24 -22.78
CA ASP A 364 10.97 19.72 -21.75
C ASP A 364 10.40 18.46 -21.04
N TRP A 365 9.33 17.86 -21.56
CA TRP A 365 8.73 16.67 -20.97
C TRP A 365 9.72 15.50 -20.95
N GLN A 366 9.74 14.79 -19.82
CA GLN A 366 10.47 13.56 -19.66
C GLN A 366 9.60 12.51 -18.99
N PRO A 367 9.77 11.22 -19.32
CA PRO A 367 9.02 10.16 -18.66
C PRO A 367 9.38 10.11 -17.18
N TRP A 368 8.40 9.74 -16.35
CA TRP A 368 8.52 9.62 -14.89
C TRP A 368 9.81 8.91 -14.44
N LYS A 369 10.18 7.79 -15.10
CA LYS A 369 11.38 6.99 -14.79
C LYS A 369 12.70 7.76 -14.88
N ASN A 370 12.74 8.80 -15.72
CA ASN A 370 13.91 9.67 -15.85
C ASN A 370 13.90 10.71 -14.74
N ILE A 371 12.77 11.40 -14.55
CA ILE A 371 12.58 12.44 -13.54
C ILE A 371 12.94 11.97 -12.13
N ILE A 372 12.50 10.78 -11.72
CA ILE A 372 12.78 10.27 -10.37
C ILE A 372 14.25 9.94 -10.09
N LYS A 373 15.11 9.89 -11.12
CA LYS A 373 16.54 9.61 -10.99
C LYS A 373 17.40 10.89 -11.01
N ILE A 374 16.81 12.04 -11.35
CA ILE A 374 17.54 13.31 -11.44
C ILE A 374 17.85 13.82 -10.03
N ARG A 375 19.08 14.30 -9.81
CA ARG A 375 19.49 14.91 -8.53
C ARG A 375 18.81 16.27 -8.30
N SER A 376 18.79 17.14 -9.31
CA SER A 376 18.10 18.43 -9.33
C SER A 376 16.61 18.30 -9.71
N ARG A 377 15.93 17.31 -9.14
CA ARG A 377 14.55 16.95 -9.51
C ARG A 377 13.57 18.11 -9.29
N GLU A 378 13.73 18.84 -8.19
CA GLU A 378 12.87 19.97 -7.84
C GLU A 378 12.98 21.11 -8.86
N GLU A 379 14.19 21.49 -9.25
CA GLU A 379 14.43 22.54 -10.27
C GLU A 379 13.87 22.13 -11.63
N THR A 380 14.10 20.88 -12.05
CA THR A 380 13.56 20.34 -13.30
C THR A 380 12.04 20.39 -13.32
N LEU A 381 11.38 20.01 -12.22
CA LEU A 381 9.92 20.05 -12.12
C LEU A 381 9.37 21.48 -12.09
N LYS A 382 10.03 22.41 -11.39
CA LYS A 382 9.67 23.84 -11.42
C LYS A 382 9.71 24.40 -12.84
N GLN A 383 10.77 24.12 -13.61
CA GLN A 383 10.88 24.55 -15.00
C GLN A 383 9.77 23.93 -15.86
N TYR A 384 9.55 22.62 -15.73
CA TYR A 384 8.52 21.90 -16.46
C TYR A 384 7.13 22.49 -16.23
N PHE A 385 6.72 22.68 -14.97
CA PHE A 385 5.40 23.20 -14.62
C PHE A 385 5.24 24.68 -14.99
N ASN A 386 6.32 25.48 -14.95
CA ASN A 386 6.29 26.84 -15.47
C ASN A 386 6.04 26.85 -16.99
N GLY A 387 6.69 25.96 -17.75
CA GLY A 387 6.40 25.78 -19.17
C GLY A 387 4.95 25.36 -19.41
N LEU A 388 4.47 24.39 -18.63
CA LEU A 388 3.11 23.87 -18.72
C LEU A 388 2.02 24.95 -18.56
N LYS A 389 2.18 25.87 -17.60
CA LYS A 389 1.24 26.99 -17.37
C LYS A 389 1.07 27.91 -18.58
N ASN A 390 2.11 28.04 -19.39
CA ASN A 390 2.15 28.97 -20.52
C ASN A 390 1.64 28.35 -21.82
N MET A 391 1.26 27.07 -21.80
CA MET A 391 0.71 26.38 -22.97
C MET A 391 -0.80 26.54 -23.06
N ASP A 392 -1.30 26.75 -24.29
CA ASP A 392 -2.73 26.94 -24.55
C ASP A 392 -3.47 25.63 -24.93
N THR A 393 -2.74 24.51 -24.99
CA THR A 393 -3.29 23.20 -25.35
C THR A 393 -4.31 22.72 -24.32
N LYS A 394 -5.29 21.90 -24.74
CA LYS A 394 -6.33 21.38 -23.84
C LYS A 394 -5.73 20.49 -22.75
N GLY A 395 -4.74 19.68 -23.12
CA GLY A 395 -4.00 18.83 -22.20
C GLY A 395 -3.30 19.63 -21.10
N ALA A 396 -2.64 20.74 -21.47
CA ALA A 396 -1.96 21.59 -20.49
C ALA A 396 -2.94 22.25 -19.52
N LYS A 397 -4.05 22.80 -20.02
CA LYS A 397 -5.09 23.39 -19.17
C LYS A 397 -5.69 22.38 -18.19
N LEU A 398 -6.02 21.18 -18.69
CA LEU A 398 -6.54 20.09 -17.85
C LEU A 398 -5.49 19.66 -16.81
N ALA A 399 -4.23 19.55 -17.19
CA ALA A 399 -3.15 19.18 -16.26
C ALA A 399 -2.97 20.22 -15.15
N VAL A 400 -2.99 21.52 -15.48
CA VAL A 400 -2.87 22.59 -14.49
C VAL A 400 -4.04 22.56 -13.51
N SER A 401 -5.29 22.48 -13.99
CA SER A 401 -6.45 22.39 -13.10
C SER A 401 -6.43 21.12 -12.25
N TYR A 402 -6.01 19.99 -12.84
CA TYR A 402 -5.93 18.73 -12.13
C TYR A 402 -4.89 18.79 -11.01
N ALA A 403 -3.70 19.29 -11.29
CA ALA A 403 -2.65 19.38 -10.29
C ALA A 403 -2.97 20.40 -9.18
N GLN A 404 -3.64 21.51 -9.50
CA GLN A 404 -4.20 22.42 -8.48
C GLN A 404 -5.20 21.67 -7.59
N LYS A 405 -6.10 20.88 -8.18
CA LYS A 405 -7.07 20.10 -7.42
C LYS A 405 -6.42 19.04 -6.54
N ALA A 406 -5.41 18.33 -7.05
CA ALA A 406 -4.60 17.41 -6.27
C ALA A 406 -3.95 18.12 -5.06
N GLY A 407 -3.45 19.34 -5.24
CA GLY A 407 -2.93 20.17 -4.15
C GLY A 407 -4.01 20.57 -3.13
N GLU A 408 -5.22 20.90 -3.58
CA GLU A 408 -6.37 21.16 -2.70
C GLU A 408 -6.77 19.92 -1.88
N ILE A 409 -6.81 18.73 -2.50
CA ILE A 409 -7.08 17.46 -1.80
C ILE A 409 -6.03 17.26 -0.70
N GLY A 410 -4.75 17.46 -1.01
CA GLY A 410 -3.68 17.32 -0.02
C GLY A 410 -3.82 18.31 1.14
N LYS A 411 -4.12 19.58 0.87
CA LYS A 411 -4.39 20.60 1.91
C LYS A 411 -5.63 20.27 2.73
N LYS A 412 -6.67 19.72 2.10
CA LYS A 412 -7.89 19.27 2.78
C LYS A 412 -7.59 18.18 3.81
N LEU A 413 -6.73 17.20 3.50
CA LEU A 413 -6.34 16.16 4.47
C LEU A 413 -5.67 16.76 5.71
N VAL A 414 -4.91 17.84 5.58
CA VAL A 414 -4.32 18.55 6.73
C VAL A 414 -5.39 19.33 7.48
N ASN A 415 -6.25 20.07 6.78
CA ASN A 415 -7.31 20.88 7.39
C ASN A 415 -8.35 20.05 8.14
N ASP A 416 -8.67 18.86 7.63
CA ASP A 416 -9.58 17.90 8.25
C ASP A 416 -8.88 17.12 9.40
N GLY A 417 -7.59 17.38 9.63
CA GLY A 417 -6.80 16.72 10.65
C GLY A 417 -6.51 15.26 10.37
N VAL A 418 -6.53 14.79 9.12
CA VAL A 418 -6.10 13.43 8.74
C VAL A 418 -4.57 13.34 8.76
N ALA A 419 -3.90 14.30 8.13
CA ALA A 419 -2.45 14.45 8.13
C ALA A 419 -2.02 15.57 9.08
N HIS A 420 -0.84 15.46 9.71
CA HIS A 420 -0.32 16.51 10.60
C HIS A 420 0.28 17.69 9.82
N SER A 421 0.81 17.42 8.63
CA SER A 421 1.44 18.42 7.77
C SER A 421 1.26 18.10 6.29
N THR A 422 1.53 19.10 5.44
CA THR A 422 1.59 18.89 3.99
C THR A 422 2.76 18.01 3.58
N ASP A 423 3.83 17.98 4.39
CA ASP A 423 5.00 17.13 4.15
C ASP A 423 4.68 15.65 4.37
N ASP A 424 3.78 15.33 5.30
CA ASP A 424 3.27 13.96 5.47
C ASP A 424 2.52 13.50 4.21
N VAL A 425 1.59 14.33 3.72
CA VAL A 425 0.85 14.06 2.47
C VAL A 425 1.81 13.88 1.30
N ASN A 426 2.78 14.79 1.16
CA ASN A 426 3.78 14.73 0.11
C ASN A 426 4.62 13.45 0.20
N THR A 427 5.08 13.08 1.40
CA THR A 427 5.88 11.88 1.65
C THR A 427 5.12 10.62 1.28
N VAL A 428 3.84 10.52 1.66
CA VAL A 428 2.96 9.40 1.30
C VAL A 428 2.82 9.30 -0.23
N MET A 429 2.55 10.41 -0.90
CA MET A 429 2.38 10.42 -2.36
C MET A 429 3.67 10.11 -3.12
N THR A 430 4.82 10.61 -2.68
CA THR A 430 6.10 10.36 -3.37
C THR A 430 6.70 8.99 -3.05
N THR A 431 6.39 8.41 -1.90
CA THR A 431 6.99 7.14 -1.44
C THR A 431 6.09 5.94 -1.65
N GLY A 432 4.78 6.09 -1.44
CA GLY A 432 3.79 5.00 -1.59
C GLY A 432 3.16 4.95 -2.98
N PHE A 433 2.77 6.12 -3.51
CA PHE A 433 2.17 6.26 -4.85
C PHE A 433 3.19 6.61 -5.94
N PHE A 434 4.44 6.83 -5.54
CA PHE A 434 5.57 7.13 -6.44
C PHE A 434 5.35 8.35 -7.34
N HIS A 435 4.55 9.33 -6.90
CA HIS A 435 4.48 10.59 -7.63
C HIS A 435 5.88 11.20 -7.76
N ALA A 436 6.17 11.85 -8.89
CA ALA A 436 7.47 12.52 -9.08
C ALA A 436 7.67 13.68 -8.08
N TYR A 437 6.58 14.21 -7.54
CA TYR A 437 6.53 15.29 -6.56
C TYR A 437 5.33 15.15 -5.62
N GLY A 438 5.40 15.84 -4.49
CA GLY A 438 4.27 15.95 -3.57
C GLY A 438 3.17 16.86 -4.13
N PRO A 439 1.89 16.50 -4.04
CA PRO A 439 0.79 17.29 -4.61
C PRO A 439 0.66 18.69 -4.00
N VAL A 440 1.12 18.89 -2.76
CA VAL A 440 1.13 20.21 -2.12
C VAL A 440 2.51 20.85 -2.35
N ASN A 441 2.62 21.69 -3.38
CA ASN A 441 3.86 22.33 -3.79
C ASN A 441 3.61 23.76 -4.29
N ASN A 442 4.67 24.45 -4.72
CA ASN A 442 4.65 25.80 -5.26
C ASN A 442 4.95 25.88 -6.77
N TYR A 443 4.82 24.76 -7.49
CA TYR A 443 5.08 24.71 -8.92
C TYR A 443 3.93 25.33 -9.71
N LEU A 444 2.69 25.13 -9.24
CA LEU A 444 1.45 25.53 -9.89
C LEU A 444 0.69 26.65 -9.20
#